data_AF-A0A915CZR6-F1
#
_entry.id   AF-A0A915CZR6-F1
#
_cell.length_a   1.000
_cell.length_b   1.000
_cell.length_c   1.000
_cell.angle_alpha   90.00
_cell.angle_beta   90.00
_cell.angle_gamma   90.00
#
_symmetry.space_group_name_H-M   'P 1'
#
loop_
_entity.id
_entity.type
_entity.pdbx_description
1 polymer ?
#
loop_
_entity_poly.entity_id
_entity_poly.type
_entity_poly.pdbx_seq_one_letter_code
_entity_poly.pdbx_strand_id
1 'polypeptide(L)'
;MSFNEPLLGEYYIEKETSKLPLQFENYITTVENCEGFGNQMWRFAGLYALGKHLHRNPYYDHTEECLKEYEKEFATVFPELYKRLHFYTPKAEDKSIVDFAIPCCSFDDPNILLNNTAKALVIKGRYLQAHKFFQPIVPEIRNLFSINPSLRAAVDSYKKEDENHKICIHTRQGDFVALGTHSKLNYTEFALNHVFDLQSKRYSSASIILLGEEKSFLEKIRYDKKKIKHVYIPRELSRGEDFSFAVSSSFIMIYLYSNEVNAKISRARRFSGGYQSVAINPREFNHPHDHGPTEGKGFSDKSGKMVGLGKNFSRP
;
A
#
# COMPACT_ATOMS: atom_id res chain seq x y z
N MET A 1 34.12 37.88 -31.34
CA MET A 1 34.78 37.89 -30.01
C MET A 1 33.87 37.14 -29.05
N SER A 2 34.49 36.21 -28.32
CA SER A 2 33.90 35.17 -27.47
C SER A 2 32.88 35.69 -26.46
N PHE A 3 31.70 35.06 -26.43
CA PHE A 3 30.87 35.00 -25.22
C PHE A 3 31.41 33.85 -24.37
N ASN A 4 31.98 34.16 -23.21
CA ASN A 4 32.38 33.14 -22.25
C ASN A 4 31.12 32.47 -21.69
N GLU A 5 30.93 31.20 -22.05
CA GLU A 5 30.10 30.27 -21.28
C GLU A 5 30.71 30.12 -19.86
N PRO A 6 29.91 30.12 -18.79
CA PRO A 6 30.40 29.68 -17.50
C PRO A 6 30.66 28.17 -17.60
N LEU A 7 31.90 27.77 -17.31
CA LEU A 7 32.29 26.39 -17.12
C LEU A 7 31.38 25.75 -16.05
N LEU A 8 30.43 24.92 -16.49
CA LEU A 8 29.68 23.97 -15.68
C LEU A 8 30.64 22.88 -15.20
N GLY A 9 31.44 23.24 -14.20
CA GLY A 9 32.32 22.37 -13.45
C GLY A 9 31.99 22.47 -11.97
N GLU A 10 30.72 22.33 -11.61
CA GLU A 10 30.40 21.99 -10.23
C GLU A 10 30.89 20.56 -10.00
N TYR A 11 31.94 20.44 -9.19
CA TYR A 11 32.45 19.18 -8.70
C TYR A 11 31.30 18.37 -8.08
N TYR A 12 30.79 17.36 -8.80
CA TYR A 12 29.91 16.36 -8.21
C TYR A 12 30.74 15.54 -7.22
N ILE A 13 30.74 15.96 -5.96
CA ILE A 13 31.35 15.19 -4.88
C ILE A 13 30.41 14.03 -4.58
N GLU A 14 30.88 12.82 -4.84
CA GLU A 14 30.24 11.59 -4.39
C GLU A 14 30.04 11.69 -2.87
N LYS A 15 28.77 11.72 -2.45
CA LYS A 15 28.40 11.79 -1.04
C LYS A 15 27.64 10.53 -0.69
N GLU A 16 28.06 9.90 0.39
CA GLU A 16 27.51 8.63 0.84
C GLU A 16 27.26 8.69 2.35
N THR A 17 26.08 8.25 2.78
CA THR A 17 25.73 8.14 4.19
C THR A 17 24.94 6.86 4.40
N SER A 18 25.50 5.94 5.19
CA SER A 18 24.83 4.72 5.63
C SER A 18 24.92 4.56 7.14
N LYS A 19 23.86 4.02 7.74
CA LYS A 19 23.80 3.71 9.18
C LYS A 19 24.20 2.25 9.47
N LEU A 20 24.19 1.40 8.45
CA LEU A 20 24.62 0.02 8.51
C LEU A 20 25.67 -0.26 7.42
N PRO A 21 26.54 -1.27 7.60
CA PRO A 21 27.44 -1.71 6.53
C PRO A 21 26.66 -2.06 5.26
N LEU A 22 27.17 -1.65 4.11
CA LEU A 22 26.62 -2.03 2.83
C LEU A 22 26.87 -3.52 2.57
N GLN A 23 25.91 -4.16 1.89
CA GLN A 23 25.95 -5.60 1.63
C GLN A 23 26.54 -5.93 0.26
N PHE A 24 26.44 -4.99 -0.68
CA PHE A 24 26.87 -5.14 -2.06
C PHE A 24 27.75 -3.97 -2.50
N GLU A 25 28.41 -4.10 -3.65
CA GLU A 25 29.22 -3.01 -4.22
C GLU A 25 28.38 -2.05 -5.09
N ASN A 26 27.28 -2.58 -5.65
CA ASN A 26 26.41 -1.87 -6.58
C ASN A 26 25.14 -1.37 -5.90
N TYR A 27 24.48 -0.41 -6.54
CA TYR A 27 23.35 0.34 -5.98
C TYR A 27 22.13 0.29 -6.90
N ILE A 28 20.95 0.47 -6.31
CA ILE A 28 19.67 0.61 -7.02
C ILE A 28 18.79 1.70 -6.40
N THR A 29 18.17 2.52 -7.23
CA THR A 29 17.14 3.48 -6.83
C THR A 29 16.10 3.66 -7.92
N THR A 30 15.06 4.44 -7.65
CA THR A 30 14.13 4.97 -8.64
C THR A 30 14.51 6.39 -9.03
N VAL A 31 13.95 6.91 -10.12
CA VAL A 31 13.91 8.37 -10.34
C VAL A 31 13.29 9.10 -9.14
N GLU A 32 13.59 10.39 -9.03
CA GLU A 32 13.11 11.26 -7.95
C GLU A 32 11.61 11.13 -7.73
N ASN A 33 11.23 11.00 -6.46
CA ASN A 33 9.85 10.87 -6.04
C ASN A 33 9.65 11.56 -4.69
N CYS A 34 8.96 12.70 -4.72
CA CYS A 34 8.65 13.51 -3.55
C CYS A 34 7.20 13.36 -3.06
N GLU A 35 6.53 12.28 -3.43
CA GLU A 35 5.15 12.05 -3.01
C GLU A 35 5.05 11.54 -1.57
N GLY A 36 3.80 11.41 -1.10
CA GLY A 36 3.46 11.14 0.29
C GLY A 36 4.13 9.92 0.91
N PHE A 37 4.15 9.90 2.25
CA PHE A 37 4.80 8.89 3.08
C PHE A 37 4.50 7.44 2.67
N GLY A 38 3.25 7.11 2.34
CA GLY A 38 2.87 5.78 1.87
C GLY A 38 3.56 5.38 0.55
N ASN A 39 3.74 6.32 -0.39
CA ASN A 39 4.47 6.06 -1.62
C ASN A 39 5.95 5.82 -1.36
N GLN A 40 6.53 6.52 -0.37
CA GLN A 40 7.90 6.27 0.06
C GLN A 40 8.08 4.90 0.73
N MET A 41 7.10 4.46 1.53
CA MET A 41 7.11 3.11 2.11
C MET A 41 7.12 2.04 1.00
N TRP A 42 6.27 2.18 -0.01
CA TRP A 42 6.25 1.25 -1.15
C TRP A 42 7.53 1.29 -1.97
N ARG A 43 8.05 2.50 -2.26
CA ARG A 43 9.33 2.69 -2.93
C ARG A 43 10.46 1.97 -2.19
N PHE A 44 10.56 2.15 -0.87
CA PHE A 44 11.56 1.46 -0.06
C PHE A 44 11.40 -0.07 -0.12
N ALA A 45 10.19 -0.58 0.10
CA ALA A 45 9.92 -2.01 0.09
C ALA A 45 10.29 -2.67 -1.24
N GLY A 46 9.92 -2.02 -2.35
CA GLY A 46 10.26 -2.45 -3.70
C GLY A 46 11.78 -2.41 -3.95
N LEU A 47 12.44 -1.30 -3.63
CA LEU A 47 13.90 -1.16 -3.79
C LEU A 47 14.67 -2.17 -2.94
N TYR A 48 14.23 -2.42 -1.71
CA TYR A 48 14.86 -3.41 -0.83
C TYR A 48 14.77 -4.82 -1.43
N ALA A 49 13.60 -5.20 -1.94
CA ALA A 49 13.40 -6.51 -2.54
C ALA A 49 14.16 -6.69 -3.86
N LEU A 50 14.09 -5.68 -4.74
CA LEU A 50 14.85 -5.67 -5.99
C LEU A 50 16.35 -5.67 -5.71
N GLY A 51 16.81 -4.91 -4.73
CA GLY A 51 18.21 -4.87 -4.29
C GLY A 51 18.70 -6.25 -3.86
N LYS A 52 17.94 -6.98 -3.04
CA LYS A 52 18.28 -8.36 -2.68
C LYS A 52 18.32 -9.29 -3.90
N HIS A 53 17.35 -9.18 -4.80
CA HIS A 53 17.28 -10.01 -6.01
C HIS A 53 18.42 -9.76 -7.00
N LEU A 54 18.85 -8.50 -7.11
CA LEU A 54 19.85 -8.04 -8.07
C LEU A 54 21.25 -7.87 -7.46
N HIS A 55 21.44 -8.24 -6.19
CA HIS A 55 22.68 -8.01 -5.43
C HIS A 55 23.14 -6.55 -5.45
N ARG A 56 22.22 -5.64 -5.10
CA ARG A 56 22.41 -4.17 -5.07
C ARG A 56 21.89 -3.57 -3.77
N ASN A 57 22.56 -2.56 -3.23
CA ASN A 57 22.06 -1.81 -2.09
C ASN A 57 21.00 -0.79 -2.57
N PRO A 58 19.82 -0.75 -1.93
CA PRO A 58 18.88 0.34 -2.18
C PRO A 58 19.48 1.65 -1.69
N TYR A 59 19.26 2.74 -2.44
CA TYR A 59 19.68 4.08 -2.03
C TYR A 59 18.67 5.16 -2.43
N TYR A 60 18.83 6.33 -1.81
CA TYR A 60 18.16 7.57 -2.17
C TYR A 60 19.19 8.63 -2.54
N ASP A 61 18.94 9.42 -3.57
CA ASP A 61 19.89 10.48 -3.96
C ASP A 61 19.85 11.62 -2.93
N HIS A 62 21.01 12.15 -2.52
CA HIS A 62 21.06 13.29 -1.59
C HIS A 62 20.42 14.56 -2.15
N THR A 63 20.25 14.63 -3.48
CA THR A 63 19.57 15.73 -4.16
C THR A 63 18.06 15.71 -3.94
N GLU A 64 17.48 14.58 -3.51
CA GLU A 64 16.04 14.47 -3.23
C GLU A 64 15.70 15.07 -1.86
N GLU A 65 15.55 16.40 -1.81
CA GLU A 65 15.39 17.12 -0.54
C GLU A 65 14.15 16.71 0.25
N CYS A 66 13.07 16.37 -0.45
CA CYS A 66 11.81 15.90 0.14
C CYS A 66 11.98 14.65 1.01
N LEU A 67 12.97 13.79 0.73
CA LEU A 67 13.23 12.59 1.53
C LEU A 67 13.84 12.90 2.90
N LYS A 68 14.47 14.06 3.08
CA LYS A 68 15.03 14.47 4.37
C LYS A 68 13.93 14.65 5.41
N GLU A 69 12.74 15.07 5.00
CA GLU A 69 11.57 15.17 5.88
C GLU A 69 11.06 13.79 6.28
N TYR A 70 10.92 12.89 5.31
CA TYR A 70 10.48 11.52 5.55
C TYR A 70 11.49 10.71 6.36
N GLU A 71 12.79 10.98 6.25
CA GLU A 71 13.82 10.32 7.06
C GLU A 71 13.55 10.47 8.56
N LYS A 72 13.21 11.69 9.01
CA LYS A 72 12.89 11.95 10.42
C LYS A 72 11.66 11.17 10.86
N GLU A 73 10.63 11.14 10.01
CA GLU A 73 9.41 10.39 10.31
C GLU A 73 9.65 8.88 10.31
N PHE A 74 10.44 8.35 9.37
CA PHE A 74 10.87 6.96 9.38
C PHE A 74 11.62 6.61 10.66
N ALA A 75 12.48 7.49 11.17
CA ALA A 75 13.16 7.28 12.45
C ALA A 75 12.17 7.15 13.61
N THR A 76 11.12 7.98 13.62
CA THR A 76 10.09 7.97 14.66
C THR A 76 9.17 6.76 14.55
N VAL A 77 8.71 6.42 13.34
CA VAL A 77 7.65 5.42 13.12
C VAL A 77 8.22 4.02 12.89
N PHE A 78 9.26 3.88 12.06
CA PHE A 78 9.81 2.60 11.59
C PHE A 78 11.34 2.53 11.81
N PRO A 79 11.80 2.36 13.05
CA PRO A 79 13.24 2.42 13.38
C PRO A 79 14.08 1.38 12.64
N GLU A 80 13.52 0.20 12.32
CA GLU A 80 14.24 -0.84 11.57
C GLU A 80 14.46 -0.49 10.10
N LEU A 81 13.48 0.16 9.46
CA LEU A 81 13.64 0.73 8.13
C LEU A 81 14.63 1.90 8.16
N TYR A 82 14.51 2.80 9.12
CA TYR A 82 15.38 3.97 9.25
C TYR A 82 16.88 3.59 9.28
N LYS A 83 17.24 2.54 10.02
CA LYS A 83 18.62 2.00 10.06
C LYS A 83 19.15 1.56 8.69
N ARG A 84 18.27 1.26 7.74
CA ARG A 84 18.60 0.79 6.39
C ARG A 84 18.40 1.85 5.33
N LEU A 85 18.00 3.06 5.70
CA LEU A 85 18.05 4.20 4.79
C LEU A 85 19.50 4.51 4.49
N HIS A 86 19.79 4.54 3.20
CA HIS A 86 21.09 4.83 2.65
C HIS A 86 20.93 5.96 1.63
N PHE A 87 21.74 7.00 1.81
CA PHE A 87 21.78 8.13 0.90
C PHE A 87 23.09 8.12 0.14
N TYR A 88 23.00 8.30 -1.17
CA TYR A 88 24.13 8.19 -2.08
C TYR A 88 23.90 9.03 -3.34
N THR A 89 24.87 9.85 -3.73
CA THR A 89 24.84 10.57 -5.01
C THR A 89 25.91 10.01 -5.93
N PRO A 90 25.55 9.11 -6.88
CA PRO A 90 26.51 8.57 -7.83
C PRO A 90 26.96 9.62 -8.83
N LYS A 91 28.16 9.47 -9.36
CA LYS A 91 28.62 10.22 -10.53
C LYS A 91 27.76 9.90 -11.75
N ALA A 92 27.67 10.83 -12.70
CA ALA A 92 26.81 10.66 -13.87
C ALA A 92 27.19 9.43 -14.71
N GLU A 93 28.49 9.20 -14.89
CA GLU A 93 29.05 8.05 -15.63
C GLU A 93 28.78 6.70 -14.97
N ASP A 94 28.51 6.67 -13.66
CA ASP A 94 28.21 5.46 -12.89
C ASP A 94 26.71 5.08 -12.96
N LYS A 95 25.86 5.97 -13.48
CA LYS A 95 24.40 5.79 -13.55
C LYS A 95 23.97 5.09 -14.83
N SER A 96 23.14 4.07 -14.70
CA SER A 96 22.35 3.49 -15.80
C SER A 96 20.87 3.70 -15.52
N ILE A 97 20.18 4.45 -16.38
CA ILE A 97 18.74 4.70 -16.25
C ILE A 97 17.99 3.70 -17.15
N VAL A 98 17.04 2.96 -16.58
CA VAL A 98 16.30 1.89 -17.29
C VAL A 98 14.80 2.03 -17.20
N ASP A 99 14.13 1.63 -18.27
CA ASP A 99 12.67 1.50 -18.33
C ASP A 99 12.25 0.22 -17.60
N PHE A 100 11.75 0.38 -16.37
CA PHE A 100 11.29 -0.71 -15.52
C PHE A 100 10.19 -0.21 -14.59
N ALA A 101 9.09 -0.95 -14.50
CA ALA A 101 7.91 -0.66 -13.68
C ALA A 101 7.37 0.77 -13.85
N ILE A 102 7.36 1.27 -15.11
CA ILE A 102 6.96 2.66 -15.42
C ILE A 102 5.49 2.93 -15.07
N PRO A 103 4.51 2.13 -15.55
CA PRO A 103 3.13 2.33 -15.14
C PRO A 103 3.00 2.08 -13.64
N CYS A 104 2.13 2.85 -12.96
CA CYS A 104 1.90 2.54 -11.55
C CYS A 104 1.45 1.10 -11.42
N CYS A 105 2.00 0.47 -10.38
CA CYS A 105 1.40 -0.70 -9.80
C CYS A 105 1.49 -1.95 -10.72
N SER A 106 2.28 -1.87 -11.82
CA SER A 106 2.61 -3.00 -12.67
C SER A 106 3.74 -3.82 -12.07
N PHE A 107 3.78 -5.10 -12.45
CA PHE A 107 4.87 -5.99 -12.12
C PHE A 107 5.61 -6.34 -13.40
N ASP A 108 6.87 -5.95 -13.44
CA ASP A 108 7.82 -6.37 -14.47
C ASP A 108 8.77 -7.39 -13.84
N ASP A 109 9.18 -8.40 -14.61
CA ASP A 109 10.10 -9.43 -14.10
C ASP A 109 11.49 -8.81 -13.83
N PRO A 110 11.99 -8.79 -12.58
CA PRO A 110 13.30 -8.25 -12.25
C PRO A 110 14.47 -8.92 -12.97
N ASN A 111 14.30 -10.14 -13.48
CA ASN A 111 15.37 -10.89 -14.16
C ASN A 111 15.92 -10.15 -15.38
N ILE A 112 15.13 -9.27 -16.00
CA ILE A 112 15.59 -8.45 -17.14
C ILE A 112 16.72 -7.48 -16.77
N LEU A 113 16.93 -7.23 -15.47
CA LEU A 113 17.94 -6.30 -14.95
C LEU A 113 19.24 -6.99 -14.48
N LEU A 114 19.30 -8.34 -14.46
CA LEU A 114 20.45 -9.09 -13.91
C LEU A 114 21.78 -8.82 -14.62
N ASN A 115 21.73 -8.58 -15.93
CA ASN A 115 22.93 -8.33 -16.73
C ASN A 115 23.39 -6.87 -16.70
N ASN A 116 22.72 -5.99 -15.96
CA ASN A 116 23.15 -4.61 -15.82
C ASN A 116 24.37 -4.55 -14.89
N THR A 117 25.48 -4.03 -15.39
CA THR A 117 26.76 -3.93 -14.67
C THR A 117 27.06 -2.55 -14.11
N ALA A 118 26.17 -1.57 -14.31
CA ALA A 118 26.40 -0.21 -13.82
C ALA A 118 26.47 -0.18 -12.30
N LYS A 119 27.35 0.69 -11.76
CA LYS A 119 27.52 0.87 -10.32
C LYS A 119 26.21 1.35 -9.68
N ALA A 120 25.50 2.29 -10.33
CA ALA A 120 24.20 2.78 -9.87
C ALA A 120 23.10 2.55 -10.90
N LEU A 121 22.16 1.64 -10.60
CA LEU A 121 20.98 1.41 -11.43
C LEU A 121 19.84 2.34 -11.00
N VAL A 122 19.28 3.09 -11.93
CA VAL A 122 18.13 4.00 -11.71
C VAL A 122 16.95 3.50 -12.52
N ILE A 123 15.89 3.07 -11.86
CA ILE A 123 14.66 2.61 -12.53
C ILE A 123 13.66 3.76 -12.70
N LYS A 124 13.05 3.88 -13.88
CA LYS A 124 12.07 4.96 -14.16
C LYS A 124 10.74 4.81 -13.39
N GLY A 125 10.38 3.61 -12.96
CA GLY A 125 9.22 3.37 -12.12
C GLY A 125 9.35 4.03 -10.75
N ARG A 126 8.39 4.88 -10.36
CA ARG A 126 8.48 5.74 -9.17
C ARG A 126 8.12 5.07 -7.84
N TYR A 127 7.10 4.21 -7.84
CA TYR A 127 6.47 3.75 -6.59
C TYR A 127 6.73 2.28 -6.24
N LEU A 128 6.97 1.44 -7.25
CA LEU A 128 7.14 -0.01 -7.09
C LEU A 128 5.99 -0.68 -6.32
N GLN A 129 4.75 -0.23 -6.57
CA GLN A 129 3.55 -0.62 -5.82
C GLN A 129 2.99 -2.02 -6.14
N ALA A 130 3.73 -2.86 -6.86
CA ALA A 130 3.34 -4.25 -7.07
C ALA A 130 3.88 -5.13 -5.94
N HIS A 131 2.96 -5.68 -5.13
CA HIS A 131 3.29 -6.58 -4.02
C HIS A 131 4.16 -7.80 -4.43
N LYS A 132 4.11 -8.19 -5.71
CA LYS A 132 4.89 -9.29 -6.28
C LYS A 132 6.40 -9.08 -6.12
N PHE A 133 6.90 -7.83 -6.09
CA PHE A 133 8.33 -7.55 -5.93
C PHE A 133 8.89 -8.10 -4.62
N PHE A 134 8.12 -8.04 -3.54
CA PHE A 134 8.59 -8.43 -2.22
C PHE A 134 7.84 -9.62 -1.61
N GLN A 135 7.00 -10.30 -2.42
CA GLN A 135 6.30 -11.52 -2.01
C GLN A 135 7.24 -12.59 -1.42
N PRO A 136 8.46 -12.82 -1.98
CA PRO A 136 9.37 -13.83 -1.42
C PRO A 136 9.93 -13.47 -0.04
N ILE A 137 9.97 -12.19 0.32
CA ILE A 137 10.63 -11.67 1.53
C ILE A 137 9.67 -10.93 2.46
N VAL A 138 8.36 -11.25 2.41
CA VAL A 138 7.32 -10.61 3.25
C VAL A 138 7.67 -10.58 4.74
N PRO A 139 8.23 -11.63 5.37
CA PRO A 139 8.63 -11.55 6.78
C PRO A 139 9.66 -10.46 7.06
N GLU A 140 10.63 -10.26 6.16
CA GLU A 140 11.64 -9.21 6.30
C GLU A 140 11.02 -7.83 6.11
N ILE A 141 10.15 -7.65 5.11
CA ILE A 141 9.40 -6.40 4.91
C ILE A 141 8.60 -6.06 6.16
N ARG A 142 7.91 -7.02 6.77
CA ARG A 142 7.18 -6.80 8.02
C ARG A 142 8.10 -6.35 9.15
N ASN A 143 9.29 -6.93 9.26
CA ASN A 143 10.27 -6.52 10.25
C ASN A 143 10.75 -5.08 10.02
N LEU A 144 11.01 -4.69 8.75
CA LEU A 144 11.40 -3.33 8.38
C LEU A 144 10.35 -2.30 8.81
N PHE A 145 9.07 -2.59 8.56
CA PHE A 145 7.95 -1.73 8.93
C PHE A 145 7.40 -2.04 10.35
N SER A 146 8.23 -2.57 11.24
CA SER A 146 7.87 -2.70 12.64
C SER A 146 7.73 -1.32 13.27
N ILE A 147 6.54 -1.06 13.82
CA ILE A 147 6.21 0.21 14.45
C ILE A 147 7.01 0.37 15.75
N ASN A 148 7.54 1.58 15.97
CA ASN A 148 8.21 1.96 17.21
C ASN A 148 7.35 1.61 18.44
N PRO A 149 7.87 0.81 19.40
CA PRO A 149 7.12 0.42 20.59
C PRO A 149 6.61 1.61 21.42
N SER A 150 7.35 2.71 21.53
CA SER A 150 6.91 3.90 22.27
C SER A 150 5.73 4.57 21.59
N LEU A 151 5.71 4.62 20.26
CA LEU A 151 4.58 5.14 19.48
C LEU A 151 3.35 4.24 19.63
N ARG A 152 3.55 2.92 19.69
CA ARG A 152 2.47 1.96 19.96
C ARG A 152 1.87 2.18 21.34
N ALA A 153 2.71 2.33 22.37
CA ALA A 153 2.26 2.59 23.73
C ALA A 153 1.51 3.92 23.87
N ALA A 154 1.94 4.96 23.14
CA ALA A 154 1.26 6.25 23.13
C ALA A 154 -0.19 6.12 22.60
N VAL A 155 -0.38 5.36 21.52
CA VAL A 155 -1.72 5.18 20.91
C VAL A 155 -2.58 4.14 21.63
N ASP A 156 -1.99 3.28 22.45
CA ASP A 156 -2.74 2.29 23.23
C ASP A 156 -3.72 2.96 24.21
N SER A 157 -3.39 4.16 24.71
CA SER A 157 -4.30 4.96 25.53
C SER A 157 -5.61 5.37 24.83
N TYR A 158 -5.59 5.45 23.50
CA TYR A 158 -6.78 5.77 22.69
C TYR A 158 -7.62 4.53 22.40
N LYS A 159 -7.09 3.33 22.67
CA LYS A 159 -7.86 2.10 22.53
C LYS A 159 -8.85 2.01 23.67
N LYS A 160 -10.12 2.17 23.34
CA LYS A 160 -11.17 1.79 24.28
C LYS A 160 -11.27 0.27 24.32
N GLU A 161 -11.38 -0.25 25.55
CA GLU A 161 -11.84 -1.61 25.76
C GLU A 161 -13.25 -1.72 25.18
N ASP A 162 -13.33 -2.48 24.11
CA ASP A 162 -14.53 -2.62 23.31
C ASP A 162 -14.43 -3.99 22.65
N GLU A 163 -15.29 -4.90 23.10
CA GLU A 163 -15.36 -6.27 22.62
C GLU A 163 -15.99 -6.37 21.22
N ASN A 164 -16.58 -5.28 20.71
CA ASN A 164 -17.16 -5.27 19.38
C ASN A 164 -16.09 -5.41 18.29
N HIS A 165 -16.51 -5.98 17.16
CA HIS A 165 -15.66 -6.04 15.98
C HIS A 165 -15.33 -4.64 15.47
N LYS A 166 -14.04 -4.31 15.34
CA LYS A 166 -13.57 -2.97 14.94
C LYS A 166 -13.31 -2.88 13.44
N ILE A 167 -14.04 -1.98 12.77
CA ILE A 167 -13.88 -1.64 11.34
C ILE A 167 -13.22 -0.26 11.26
N CYS A 168 -12.05 -0.15 10.63
CA CYS A 168 -11.39 1.12 10.41
C CYS A 168 -11.64 1.62 8.99
N ILE A 169 -11.99 2.89 8.89
CA ILE A 169 -12.26 3.57 7.62
C ILE A 169 -11.27 4.71 7.51
N HIS A 170 -10.43 4.67 6.48
CA HIS A 170 -9.53 5.77 6.15
C HIS A 170 -10.06 6.52 4.93
N THR A 171 -10.33 7.81 5.11
CA THR A 171 -10.78 8.72 4.06
C THR A 171 -9.65 9.65 3.64
N ARG A 172 -9.61 9.99 2.36
CA ARG A 172 -8.65 10.91 1.74
C ARG A 172 -9.42 12.06 1.12
N GLN A 173 -9.31 13.25 1.69
CA GLN A 173 -9.89 14.48 1.12
C GLN A 173 -8.77 15.30 0.50
N GLY A 174 -8.14 16.18 1.28
CA GLY A 174 -6.87 16.85 1.00
C GLY A 174 -6.64 17.24 -0.47
N ASP A 175 -5.41 16.98 -0.92
CA ASP A 175 -4.92 17.18 -2.29
C ASP A 175 -5.68 16.36 -3.34
N PHE A 176 -6.40 15.31 -2.92
CA PHE A 176 -7.19 14.45 -3.81
C PHE A 176 -8.51 15.08 -4.24
N VAL A 177 -8.93 16.18 -3.60
CA VAL A 177 -10.11 16.95 -4.04
C VAL A 177 -9.87 17.53 -5.42
N ALA A 178 -8.71 18.17 -5.64
CA ALA A 178 -8.35 18.78 -6.91
C ALA A 178 -8.22 17.76 -8.06
N LEU A 179 -7.82 16.53 -7.72
CA LEU A 179 -7.72 15.41 -8.68
C LEU A 179 -9.06 14.72 -8.96
N GLY A 180 -10.12 15.08 -8.23
CA GLY A 180 -11.43 14.43 -8.34
C GLY A 180 -11.47 13.01 -7.76
N THR A 181 -10.42 12.58 -7.06
CA THR A 181 -10.24 11.20 -6.57
C THR A 181 -10.42 11.04 -5.06
N HIS A 182 -10.81 12.10 -4.36
CA HIS A 182 -11.09 12.11 -2.93
C HIS A 182 -12.21 11.14 -2.53
N SER A 183 -12.29 10.76 -1.26
CA SER A 183 -13.39 9.96 -0.74
C SER A 183 -14.72 10.70 -0.90
N LYS A 184 -15.78 10.01 -1.32
CA LYS A 184 -17.12 10.59 -1.40
C LYS A 184 -17.99 10.05 -0.26
N LEU A 185 -18.87 10.88 0.30
CA LEU A 185 -19.71 10.48 1.45
C LEU A 185 -20.58 9.27 1.11
N ASN A 186 -21.36 9.36 0.03
CA ASN A 186 -22.25 8.29 -0.43
C ASN A 186 -21.52 6.96 -0.61
N TYR A 187 -20.33 6.99 -1.20
CA TYR A 187 -19.52 5.80 -1.41
C TYR A 187 -18.97 5.24 -0.10
N THR A 188 -18.51 6.11 0.81
CA THR A 188 -18.03 5.72 2.13
C THR A 188 -19.11 5.02 2.96
N GLU A 189 -20.31 5.59 2.99
CA GLU A 189 -21.46 5.05 3.72
C GLU A 189 -21.90 3.70 3.12
N PHE A 190 -21.93 3.60 1.79
CA PHE A 190 -22.22 2.34 1.10
C PHE A 190 -21.19 1.25 1.43
N ALA A 191 -19.91 1.57 1.30
CA ALA A 191 -18.80 0.66 1.59
C ALA A 191 -18.84 0.15 3.03
N LEU A 192 -19.11 1.05 3.99
CA LEU A 192 -19.27 0.69 5.40
C LEU A 192 -20.41 -0.31 5.61
N ASN A 193 -21.60 -0.02 5.07
CA ASN A 193 -22.75 -0.91 5.19
C ASN A 193 -22.48 -2.27 4.54
N HIS A 194 -21.87 -2.28 3.36
CA HIS A 194 -21.51 -3.51 2.66
C HIS A 194 -20.53 -4.37 3.45
N VAL A 195 -19.45 -3.78 4.00
CA VAL A 195 -18.48 -4.53 4.82
C VAL A 195 -19.15 -5.05 6.09
N PHE A 196 -20.00 -4.26 6.73
CA PHE A 196 -20.74 -4.75 7.89
C PHE A 196 -21.64 -5.93 7.53
N ASP A 197 -22.38 -5.86 6.42
CA ASP A 197 -23.28 -6.95 6.00
C ASP A 197 -22.50 -8.24 5.71
N LEU A 198 -21.29 -8.15 5.14
CA LEU A 198 -20.40 -9.29 4.98
C LEU A 198 -19.96 -9.90 6.32
N GLN A 199 -19.76 -9.07 7.34
CA GLN A 199 -19.33 -9.49 8.68
C GLN A 199 -20.50 -9.87 9.61
N SER A 200 -21.73 -9.49 9.27
CA SER A 200 -22.93 -9.68 10.09
C SER A 200 -23.23 -11.15 10.43
N LYS A 201 -22.74 -12.09 9.60
CA LYS A 201 -22.81 -13.53 9.87
C LYS A 201 -21.98 -13.99 11.07
N ARG A 202 -20.99 -13.18 11.47
CA ARG A 202 -20.03 -13.48 12.55
C ARG A 202 -20.15 -12.53 13.73
N TYR A 203 -20.60 -11.31 13.48
CA TYR A 203 -20.67 -10.26 14.49
C TYR A 203 -22.04 -9.59 14.42
N SER A 204 -22.77 -9.60 15.54
CA SER A 204 -24.07 -8.94 15.66
C SER A 204 -23.95 -7.42 15.75
N SER A 205 -22.77 -6.92 16.13
CA SER A 205 -22.45 -5.50 16.24
C SER A 205 -20.97 -5.22 15.91
N ALA A 206 -20.71 -3.97 15.53
CA ALA A 206 -19.36 -3.49 15.27
C ALA A 206 -19.15 -2.10 15.89
N SER A 207 -17.89 -1.73 16.02
CA SER A 207 -17.46 -0.37 16.29
C SER A 207 -16.65 0.13 15.11
N ILE A 208 -16.81 1.41 14.78
CA ILE A 208 -16.06 2.01 13.67
C ILE A 208 -15.02 2.98 14.20
N ILE A 209 -13.87 2.99 13.55
CA ILE A 209 -12.82 3.97 13.74
C ILE A 209 -12.68 4.74 12.44
N LEU A 210 -12.90 6.05 12.49
CA LEU A 210 -12.85 6.94 11.34
C LEU A 210 -11.53 7.72 11.36
N LEU A 211 -10.73 7.52 10.31
CA LEU A 211 -9.42 8.11 10.12
C LEU A 211 -9.42 8.95 8.85
N GLY A 212 -8.65 10.04 8.89
CA GLY A 212 -8.56 10.97 7.78
C GLY A 212 -8.23 12.39 8.23
N GLU A 213 -7.77 13.16 7.26
CA GLU A 213 -7.31 14.54 7.43
C GLU A 213 -8.49 15.47 7.74
N GLU A 214 -9.59 15.36 7.00
CA GLU A 214 -10.74 16.26 7.10
C GLU A 214 -11.78 15.76 8.12
N LYS A 215 -11.64 16.20 9.38
CA LYS A 215 -12.56 15.79 10.46
C LYS A 215 -14.02 16.18 10.20
N SER A 216 -14.24 17.32 9.56
CA SER A 216 -15.58 17.76 9.15
C SER A 216 -16.26 16.83 8.14
N PHE A 217 -15.47 16.10 7.34
CA PHE A 217 -15.97 15.05 6.45
C PHE A 217 -16.31 13.79 7.25
N LEU A 218 -15.43 13.37 8.16
CA LEU A 218 -15.65 12.18 8.99
C LEU A 218 -16.94 12.28 9.82
N GLU A 219 -17.21 13.46 10.39
CA GLU A 219 -18.41 13.71 11.20
C GLU A 219 -19.72 13.67 10.40
N LYS A 220 -19.65 13.79 9.06
CA LYS A 220 -20.82 13.69 8.17
C LYS A 220 -21.17 12.26 7.79
N ILE A 221 -20.25 11.30 7.99
CA ILE A 221 -20.46 9.89 7.60
C ILE A 221 -21.61 9.31 8.42
N ARG A 222 -22.66 8.87 7.73
CA ARG A 222 -23.81 8.20 8.34
C ARG A 222 -23.60 6.69 8.38
N TYR A 223 -24.17 6.07 9.41
CA TYR A 223 -24.09 4.65 9.65
C TYR A 223 -25.35 4.16 10.36
N ASP A 224 -25.64 2.87 10.25
CA ASP A 224 -26.77 2.27 10.95
C ASP A 224 -26.45 2.11 12.46
N LYS A 225 -27.09 2.93 13.28
CA LYS A 225 -26.93 2.94 14.75
C LYS A 225 -27.39 1.64 15.43
N LYS A 226 -28.17 0.79 14.75
CA LYS A 226 -28.53 -0.53 15.28
C LYS A 226 -27.34 -1.51 15.17
N LYS A 227 -26.58 -1.37 14.08
CA LYS A 227 -25.43 -2.21 13.71
C LYS A 227 -24.12 -1.72 14.34
N ILE A 228 -23.92 -0.40 14.38
CA ILE A 228 -22.71 0.23 14.91
C ILE A 228 -22.96 0.75 16.33
N LYS A 229 -22.23 0.21 17.30
CA LYS A 229 -22.37 0.55 18.73
C LYS A 229 -21.55 1.78 19.12
N HIS A 230 -20.32 1.83 18.65
CA HIS A 230 -19.40 2.91 18.97
C HIS A 230 -18.73 3.46 17.71
N VAL A 231 -18.48 4.77 17.75
CA VAL A 231 -17.75 5.49 16.71
C VAL A 231 -16.61 6.23 17.37
N TYR A 232 -15.41 6.01 16.85
CA TYR A 232 -14.19 6.64 17.32
C TYR A 232 -13.62 7.49 16.20
N ILE A 233 -13.44 8.78 16.47
CA ILE A 233 -12.76 9.71 15.57
C ILE A 233 -11.57 10.26 16.37
N PRO A 234 -10.36 9.70 16.21
CA PRO A 234 -9.19 10.23 16.89
C PRO A 234 -8.99 11.71 16.51
N ARG A 235 -8.93 12.55 17.53
CA ARG A 235 -8.58 13.96 17.43
C ARG A 235 -7.13 14.07 17.86
N GLU A 236 -6.33 14.80 17.10
CA GLU A 236 -4.95 15.17 17.47
C GLU A 236 -3.90 14.05 17.43
N LEU A 237 -4.05 13.06 16.54
CA LEU A 237 -2.96 12.12 16.23
C LEU A 237 -2.08 12.68 15.11
N SER A 238 -0.77 12.62 15.27
CA SER A 238 0.17 12.76 14.16
C SER A 238 -0.02 11.64 13.13
N ARG A 239 0.50 11.80 11.89
CA ARG A 239 0.40 10.76 10.84
C ARG A 239 0.94 9.39 11.30
N GLY A 240 2.06 9.39 12.02
CA GLY A 240 2.64 8.17 12.58
C GLY A 240 1.77 7.52 13.65
N GLU A 241 1.16 8.31 14.52
CA GLU A 241 0.21 7.83 15.53
C GLU A 241 -1.09 7.32 14.88
N ASP A 242 -1.63 8.04 13.89
CA ASP A 242 -2.80 7.58 13.12
C ASP A 242 -2.52 6.22 12.48
N PHE A 243 -1.34 6.04 11.85
CA PHE A 243 -0.92 4.76 11.29
C PHE A 243 -0.79 3.67 12.36
N SER A 244 -0.13 3.97 13.48
CA SER A 244 0.06 3.04 14.60
C SER A 244 -1.27 2.62 15.23
N PHE A 245 -2.18 3.57 15.42
CA PHE A 245 -3.50 3.34 15.96
C PHE A 245 -4.34 2.49 15.00
N ALA A 246 -4.31 2.81 13.71
CA ALA A 246 -5.01 2.07 12.67
C ALA A 246 -4.55 0.61 12.64
N VAL A 247 -3.24 0.36 12.53
CA VAL A 247 -2.69 -1.00 12.52
C VAL A 247 -3.02 -1.71 13.82
N SER A 248 -2.86 -1.08 14.97
CA SER A 248 -3.00 -1.79 16.25
C SER A 248 -4.45 -1.96 16.74
N SER A 249 -5.43 -1.29 16.13
CA SER A 249 -6.84 -1.30 16.54
C SER A 249 -7.80 -1.90 15.50
N SER A 250 -7.37 -2.06 14.24
CA SER A 250 -8.23 -2.58 13.17
C SER A 250 -8.26 -4.10 13.13
N PHE A 251 -9.45 -4.68 12.95
CA PHE A 251 -9.55 -6.02 12.34
C PHE A 251 -9.65 -5.93 10.81
N ILE A 252 -10.36 -4.91 10.31
CA ILE A 252 -10.52 -4.60 8.90
C ILE A 252 -10.16 -3.13 8.68
N MET A 253 -9.34 -2.86 7.66
CA MET A 253 -9.03 -1.49 7.23
C MET A 253 -9.53 -1.27 5.80
N ILE A 254 -10.38 -0.26 5.65
CA ILE A 254 -10.97 0.15 4.37
C ILE A 254 -10.32 1.47 3.95
N TYR A 255 -9.62 1.46 2.82
CA TYR A 255 -9.10 2.67 2.19
C TYR A 255 -10.04 3.07 1.05
N LEU A 256 -10.58 4.28 1.12
CA LEU A 256 -11.58 4.75 0.17
C LEU A 256 -11.02 5.89 -0.68
N TYR A 257 -10.80 5.60 -1.95
CA TYR A 257 -10.53 6.59 -2.99
C TYR A 257 -11.65 6.51 -4.03
N SER A 258 -12.13 7.65 -4.53
CA SER A 258 -13.04 7.63 -5.67
C SER A 258 -12.21 7.57 -6.96
N ASN A 259 -11.87 6.36 -7.41
CA ASN A 259 -11.44 6.17 -8.78
C ASN A 259 -12.44 5.22 -9.45
N GLU A 260 -13.21 5.72 -10.41
CA GLU A 260 -14.10 4.95 -11.30
C GLU A 260 -13.33 3.91 -12.15
N VAL A 261 -12.00 3.90 -12.03
CA VAL A 261 -11.06 3.10 -12.80
C VAL A 261 -10.32 2.16 -11.85
N ASN A 262 -10.84 0.93 -11.74
CA ASN A 262 -10.12 -0.28 -11.30
C ASN A 262 -9.84 -0.50 -9.80
N ALA A 263 -10.87 -0.52 -8.95
CA ALA A 263 -10.78 -1.24 -7.68
C ALA A 263 -11.40 -2.63 -7.83
N LYS A 264 -10.64 -3.73 -7.74
CA LYS A 264 -11.20 -5.08 -7.60
C LYS A 264 -11.45 -5.36 -6.12
N ILE A 265 -12.62 -5.91 -5.79
CA ILE A 265 -12.85 -6.57 -4.49
C ILE A 265 -11.98 -7.82 -4.44
N SER A 266 -10.78 -7.70 -3.89
CA SER A 266 -9.98 -8.87 -3.55
C SER A 266 -10.58 -9.52 -2.30
N ARG A 267 -11.03 -10.79 -2.41
CA ARG A 267 -11.42 -11.60 -1.25
C ARG A 267 -10.35 -11.49 -0.17
N ALA A 268 -10.75 -11.02 1.01
CA ALA A 268 -9.93 -11.03 2.20
C ALA A 268 -9.46 -12.47 2.51
N ARG A 269 -8.19 -12.77 2.26
CA ARG A 269 -7.56 -14.01 2.72
C ARG A 269 -6.94 -13.75 4.09
N ARG A 270 -7.17 -14.67 5.04
CA ARG A 270 -6.37 -14.74 6.27
C ARG A 270 -4.91 -14.85 5.88
N PHE A 271 -4.14 -13.79 6.02
CA PHE A 271 -2.72 -13.92 6.26
C PHE A 271 -2.59 -14.29 7.74
N SER A 272 -2.04 -15.47 8.02
CA SER A 272 -1.57 -15.85 9.35
C SER A 272 -0.61 -14.76 9.84
N GLY A 273 -1.13 -13.84 10.65
CA GLY A 273 -0.48 -12.57 10.98
C GLY A 273 -1.37 -11.32 11.06
N GLY A 274 -2.68 -11.39 10.75
CA GLY A 274 -3.68 -10.54 11.46
C GLY A 274 -4.24 -9.27 10.80
N TYR A 275 -4.32 -9.11 9.47
CA TYR A 275 -5.08 -8.00 8.87
C TYR A 275 -5.84 -8.41 7.59
N GLN A 276 -7.08 -7.92 7.45
CA GLN A 276 -7.86 -7.98 6.20
C GLN A 276 -8.04 -6.56 5.65
N SER A 277 -7.48 -6.26 4.48
CA SER A 277 -7.79 -5.04 3.72
C SER A 277 -8.84 -5.36 2.65
N VAL A 278 -9.81 -4.47 2.49
CA VAL A 278 -10.85 -4.57 1.44
C VAL A 278 -10.85 -3.27 0.64
N ALA A 279 -10.58 -3.38 -0.66
CA ALA A 279 -10.84 -2.31 -1.64
C ALA A 279 -12.14 -2.66 -2.38
N ILE A 280 -13.08 -1.71 -2.51
CA ILE A 280 -14.40 -1.94 -3.11
C ILE A 280 -14.47 -1.29 -4.51
N ASN A 281 -15.21 -1.90 -5.46
CA ASN A 281 -15.29 -1.48 -6.87
C ASN A 281 -16.50 -0.56 -7.15
N PRO A 282 -16.33 0.58 -7.84
CA PRO A 282 -17.44 1.40 -8.34
C PRO A 282 -18.14 0.86 -9.61
N ARG A 283 -17.54 -0.06 -10.39
CA ARG A 283 -18.06 -0.46 -11.72
C ARG A 283 -19.26 -1.41 -11.74
N GLU A 284 -19.77 -1.84 -10.59
CA GLU A 284 -21.04 -2.60 -10.53
C GLU A 284 -22.28 -1.67 -10.62
N PHE A 285 -22.09 -0.36 -10.81
CA PHE A 285 -23.15 0.65 -10.69
C PHE A 285 -23.84 1.11 -11.99
N ASN A 286 -23.46 0.59 -13.17
CA ASN A 286 -24.18 0.89 -14.41
C ASN A 286 -24.87 -0.36 -14.96
N HIS A 287 -26.00 -0.74 -14.37
CA HIS A 287 -27.19 -1.24 -15.07
C HIS A 287 -28.34 -1.46 -14.06
N PRO A 288 -29.47 -0.73 -14.16
CA PRO A 288 -30.72 -1.19 -13.59
C PRO A 288 -31.34 -2.26 -14.51
N HIS A 289 -31.99 -3.22 -13.88
CA HIS A 289 -32.68 -4.39 -14.46
C HIS A 289 -33.46 -4.12 -15.76
N ASP A 290 -33.35 -5.06 -16.71
CA ASP A 290 -34.48 -5.39 -17.59
C ASP A 290 -34.57 -6.91 -17.79
N HIS A 291 -35.80 -7.41 -17.81
CA HIS A 291 -36.19 -8.82 -17.70
C HIS A 291 -36.10 -9.61 -19.02
N GLY A 292 -35.85 -10.91 -18.93
CA GLY A 292 -36.31 -11.87 -19.95
C GLY A 292 -35.46 -13.15 -20.09
N PRO A 293 -36.05 -14.36 -20.01
CA PRO A 293 -35.31 -15.62 -19.98
C PRO A 293 -35.10 -16.20 -21.38
N THR A 294 -33.88 -16.64 -21.71
CA THR A 294 -33.66 -17.57 -22.81
C THR A 294 -32.53 -18.55 -22.47
N GLU A 295 -32.98 -19.76 -22.14
CA GLU A 295 -32.49 -21.04 -22.63
C GLU A 295 -31.04 -21.17 -23.15
N GLY A 296 -30.34 -22.13 -22.54
CA GLY A 296 -29.75 -23.25 -23.30
C GLY A 296 -28.49 -22.98 -24.11
N LYS A 297 -27.36 -23.46 -23.59
CA LYS A 297 -26.21 -24.13 -24.25
C LYS A 297 -25.02 -23.98 -23.28
N GLY A 298 -24.52 -25.02 -22.62
CA GLY A 298 -24.14 -26.32 -23.17
C GLY A 298 -22.62 -26.40 -23.04
N PHE A 299 -22.14 -26.81 -21.86
CA PHE A 299 -20.76 -27.24 -21.68
C PHE A 299 -20.54 -28.51 -22.52
N SER A 300 -19.63 -28.48 -23.49
CA SER A 300 -19.08 -29.68 -24.12
C SER A 300 -17.72 -29.98 -23.50
N ASP A 301 -17.69 -31.07 -22.72
CA ASP A 301 -16.49 -31.81 -22.36
C ASP A 301 -16.02 -32.63 -23.59
N LYS A 302 -14.71 -32.68 -23.83
CA LYS A 302 -14.08 -33.72 -24.65
C LYS A 302 -13.01 -34.44 -23.81
N SER A 303 -13.40 -35.67 -23.46
CA SER A 303 -12.58 -36.87 -23.28
C SER A 303 -11.70 -36.94 -22.03
N GLY A 304 -11.82 -37.94 -21.16
CA GLY A 304 -12.64 -39.14 -21.22
C GLY A 304 -12.09 -40.17 -20.23
N LYS A 305 -12.97 -40.70 -19.37
CA LYS A 305 -12.93 -42.09 -18.88
C LYS A 305 -14.21 -42.37 -18.09
N MET A 306 -14.95 -43.37 -18.57
CA MET A 306 -16.11 -43.97 -17.91
C MET A 306 -15.70 -45.05 -16.91
N VAL A 307 -16.72 -45.48 -16.14
CA VAL A 307 -16.92 -46.70 -15.35
C VAL A 307 -16.71 -46.48 -13.85
N GLY A 308 -17.71 -46.63 -12.97
CA GLY A 308 -19.07 -47.12 -13.20
C GLY A 308 -20.01 -47.00 -11.99
N LEU A 309 -21.29 -47.14 -12.32
CA LEU A 309 -22.41 -47.76 -11.58
C LEU A 309 -22.36 -47.81 -10.04
N GLY A 310 -23.33 -47.15 -9.40
CA GLY A 310 -23.70 -47.43 -8.01
C GLY A 310 -24.87 -46.59 -7.53
N LYS A 311 -26.04 -47.21 -7.44
CA LYS A 311 -27.36 -46.65 -7.10
C LYS A 311 -27.43 -45.99 -5.71
N ASN A 312 -28.34 -45.03 -5.60
CA ASN A 312 -29.26 -44.71 -4.48
C ASN A 312 -28.82 -45.09 -3.06
N PHE A 313 -28.81 -44.12 -2.14
CA PHE A 313 -29.75 -44.13 -1.01
C PHE A 313 -29.81 -42.76 -0.32
N SER A 314 -31.00 -42.49 0.18
CA SER A 314 -31.49 -41.26 0.79
C SER A 314 -31.08 -41.12 2.26
N ARG A 315 -30.79 -39.86 2.67
CA ARG A 315 -30.93 -39.24 4.00
C ARG A 315 -30.04 -39.71 5.17
N PRO A 316 -29.84 -38.87 6.21
CA PRO A 316 -30.23 -37.45 6.37
C PRO A 316 -29.23 -36.46 5.79
#